data_AF-A0A543I551-F1
#
_entry.id   AF-A0A543I551-F1
#
_cell.length_a   1.000
_cell.length_b   1.000
_cell.length_c   1.000
_cell.angle_alpha   90.00
_cell.angle_beta   90.00
_cell.angle_gamma   90.00
#
_symmetry.space_group_name_H-M   'P 1'
#
loop_
_entity.id
_entity.type
_entity.pdbx_description
1 polymer ?
#
loop_
_entity_poly.entity_id
_entity_poly.type
_entity_poly.pdbx_seq_one_letter_code
_entity_poly.pdbx_strand_id
1 'polypeptide(L)'
;MSIRIVSIQAKIATIAAFYFIGITATIFVSVLLDGTAAAVSFTVAQLIALAFFVRTFQGDGEDLSKSRPWWRMTERAASSLIVGLIFTFQVINAIWALDIEPFALLVVLSINSLIALAFFNSSWQIKALTARTSV
;
A
#
# COMPACT_ATOMS: atom_id res chain seq x y z
N MET A 1 -20.05 -10.79 -3.92
CA MET A 1 -18.91 -11.59 -4.42
C MET A 1 -17.62 -10.93 -3.95
N SER A 2 -16.81 -11.61 -3.15
CA SER A 2 -15.48 -11.13 -2.77
C SER A 2 -14.52 -11.47 -3.93
N ILE A 3 -14.00 -10.46 -4.61
CA ILE A 3 -12.94 -10.63 -5.62
C ILE A 3 -11.70 -11.17 -4.89
N ARG A 4 -11.11 -12.27 -5.36
CA ARG A 4 -9.93 -12.91 -4.76
C ARG A 4 -8.90 -13.23 -5.83
N ILE A 5 -7.67 -12.79 -5.59
CA ILE A 5 -6.55 -12.90 -6.52
C ILE A 5 -5.46 -13.71 -5.83
N VAL A 6 -5.28 -14.94 -6.28
CA VAL A 6 -4.32 -15.90 -5.70
C VAL A 6 -3.04 -15.97 -6.55
N SER A 7 -3.19 -16.05 -7.87
CA SER A 7 -2.05 -16.23 -8.77
C SER A 7 -1.09 -15.03 -8.74
N ILE A 8 0.22 -15.32 -8.73
CA ILE A 8 1.28 -14.31 -8.72
C ILE A 8 1.17 -13.41 -9.95
N GLN A 9 0.91 -13.99 -11.13
CA GLN A 9 0.76 -13.24 -12.36
C GLN A 9 -0.40 -12.23 -12.28
N ALA A 10 -1.55 -12.63 -11.74
CA ALA A 10 -2.68 -11.71 -11.59
C ALA A 10 -2.40 -10.61 -10.55
N LYS A 11 -1.68 -10.91 -9.46
CA LYS A 11 -1.25 -9.89 -8.49
C LYS A 11 -0.34 -8.85 -9.16
N ILE A 12 0.67 -9.29 -9.90
CA ILE A 12 1.60 -8.41 -10.62
C ILE A 12 0.84 -7.57 -11.66
N ALA A 13 0.00 -8.20 -12.48
CA ALA A 13 -0.79 -7.49 -13.49
C ALA A 13 -1.72 -6.44 -12.87
N THR A 14 -2.35 -6.77 -11.73
CA THR A 14 -3.24 -5.85 -11.02
C THR A 14 -2.45 -4.67 -10.43
N ILE A 15 -1.30 -4.92 -9.79
CA ILE A 15 -0.43 -3.85 -9.29
C ILE A 15 -0.01 -2.93 -10.45
N ALA A 16 0.46 -3.52 -11.56
CA ALA A 16 0.92 -2.77 -12.73
C ALA A 16 -0.20 -1.92 -13.34
N ALA A 17 -1.41 -2.47 -13.47
CA ALA A 17 -2.57 -1.75 -14.00
C ALA A 17 -2.95 -0.55 -13.12
N PHE A 18 -3.06 -0.74 -11.80
CA PHE A 18 -3.35 0.35 -10.86
C PHE A 18 -2.25 1.41 -10.86
N TYR A 19 -0.98 1.00 -10.94
CA TYR A 19 0.14 1.94 -10.98
C TYR A 19 0.14 2.76 -12.27
N PHE A 20 -0.11 2.12 -13.41
CA PHE A 20 -0.24 2.80 -14.71
C PHE A 20 -1.40 3.78 -14.70
N ILE A 21 -2.60 3.34 -14.28
CA ILE A 21 -3.79 4.20 -14.16
C ILE A 21 -3.52 5.36 -13.20
N GLY A 22 -2.90 5.09 -12.05
CA GLY A 22 -2.56 6.10 -11.05
C GLY A 22 -1.63 7.17 -11.60
N ILE A 23 -0.54 6.78 -12.28
CA ILE A 23 0.38 7.74 -12.93
C ILE A 23 -0.35 8.53 -14.01
N THR A 24 -1.09 7.87 -14.91
CA THR A 24 -1.80 8.57 -15.99
C THR A 24 -2.82 9.57 -15.42
N ALA A 25 -3.56 9.19 -14.38
CA ALA A 25 -4.49 10.07 -13.70
C ALA A 25 -3.77 11.25 -13.05
N THR A 26 -2.65 11.03 -12.35
CA THR A 26 -1.87 12.11 -11.75
C THR A 26 -1.34 13.08 -12.79
N ILE A 27 -0.75 12.60 -13.88
CA ILE A 27 -0.27 13.47 -14.97
C ILE A 27 -1.43 14.30 -15.54
N PHE A 28 -2.58 13.67 -15.79
CA PHE A 28 -3.75 14.36 -16.31
C PHE A 28 -4.25 15.44 -15.33
N VAL A 29 -4.32 15.12 -14.04
CA VAL A 29 -4.71 16.08 -12.99
C VAL A 29 -3.68 17.20 -12.87
N SER A 30 -2.37 16.93 -12.95
CA SER A 30 -1.32 17.95 -12.93
C SER A 30 -1.37 18.90 -14.12
N VAL A 31 -1.89 18.45 -15.27
CA VAL A 31 -2.05 19.29 -16.46
C VAL A 31 -3.31 20.16 -16.36
N LEU A 32 -4.36 19.66 -15.72
CA LEU A 32 -5.66 20.36 -15.63
C LEU A 32 -5.82 21.24 -14.38
N LEU A 33 -5.17 20.87 -13.29
CA LEU A 33 -5.23 21.52 -11.98
C LEU A 33 -3.81 21.89 -11.51
N ASP A 34 -3.67 22.36 -10.28
CA ASP A 34 -2.36 22.62 -9.67
C ASP A 34 -1.66 21.33 -9.21
N GLY A 35 -0.36 21.46 -8.92
CA GLY A 35 0.48 20.36 -8.43
C GLY A 35 0.03 19.77 -7.09
N THR A 36 -0.62 20.59 -6.24
CA THR A 36 -1.15 20.15 -4.94
C THR A 36 -2.32 19.20 -5.11
N ALA A 37 -3.29 19.55 -5.95
CA ALA A 37 -4.44 18.72 -6.28
C ALA A 37 -4.01 17.38 -6.89
N ALA A 38 -2.97 17.38 -7.73
CA ALA A 38 -2.40 16.17 -8.30
C ALA A 38 -1.76 15.26 -7.25
N ALA A 39 -0.94 15.83 -6.35
CA ALA A 39 -0.28 15.09 -5.27
C ALA A 39 -1.30 14.46 -4.30
N VAL A 40 -2.34 15.21 -3.93
CA VAL A 40 -3.42 14.70 -3.08
C VAL A 40 -4.21 13.60 -3.79
N SER A 41 -4.57 13.80 -5.07
CA SER A 41 -5.32 12.82 -5.86
C SER A 41 -4.55 11.51 -6.01
N PHE A 42 -3.24 11.57 -6.29
CA PHE A 42 -2.38 10.40 -6.35
C PHE A 42 -2.36 9.63 -5.03
N THR A 43 -2.22 10.37 -3.92
CA THR A 43 -2.16 9.77 -2.58
C THR A 43 -3.47 9.06 -2.23
N VAL A 44 -4.62 9.66 -2.55
CA VAL A 44 -5.94 9.04 -2.37
C VAL A 44 -6.08 7.79 -3.25
N ALA A 45 -5.68 7.86 -4.52
CA ALA A 45 -5.69 6.71 -5.42
C ALA A 45 -4.83 5.56 -4.90
N GLN A 46 -3.64 5.87 -4.36
CA GLN A 46 -2.75 4.89 -3.75
C GLN A 46 -3.39 4.22 -2.53
N LEU A 47 -4.07 4.97 -1.67
CA LEU A 47 -4.81 4.42 -0.52
C LEU A 47 -5.92 3.47 -0.96
N ILE A 48 -6.69 3.84 -1.99
CA ILE A 48 -7.76 3.00 -2.54
C ILE A 48 -7.17 1.71 -3.13
N ALA A 49 -6.11 1.81 -3.92
CA ALA A 49 -5.41 0.67 -4.49
C ALA A 49 -4.90 -0.28 -3.40
N LEU A 50 -4.30 0.29 -2.36
CA LEU A 50 -3.76 -0.48 -1.24
C LEU A 50 -4.86 -1.20 -0.46
N ALA A 51 -5.96 -0.51 -0.16
CA ALA A 51 -7.11 -1.11 0.50
C ALA A 51 -7.68 -2.26 -0.34
N PHE A 52 -7.71 -2.10 -1.67
CA PHE A 52 -8.10 -3.16 -2.59
C PHE A 52 -7.12 -4.34 -2.56
N PHE A 53 -5.81 -4.12 -2.66
CA PHE A 53 -4.80 -5.20 -2.67
C PHE A 53 -4.79 -6.00 -1.38
N VAL A 54 -4.77 -5.31 -0.23
CA VAL A 54 -4.76 -5.95 1.09
C VAL A 54 -5.97 -6.89 1.27
N ARG A 55 -7.09 -6.59 0.62
CA ARG A 55 -8.35 -7.33 0.76
C ARG A 55 -8.56 -8.40 -0.30
N THR A 56 -8.01 -8.21 -1.48
CA THR A 56 -8.21 -9.11 -2.62
C THR A 56 -7.07 -10.10 -2.80
N PHE A 57 -5.84 -9.76 -2.36
CA PHE A 57 -4.67 -10.64 -2.51
C PHE A 57 -4.61 -11.65 -1.38
N GLN A 58 -4.66 -12.94 -1.74
CA GLN A 58 -4.59 -14.04 -0.78
C GLN A 58 -3.35 -14.88 -1.01
N GLY A 59 -2.73 -15.35 0.08
CA GLY A 59 -1.58 -16.25 -0.01
C GLY A 59 -2.02 -17.71 -0.18
N ASP A 60 -1.11 -18.56 -0.66
CA ASP A 60 -1.41 -19.96 -0.98
C ASP A 60 -1.79 -20.80 0.24
N GLY A 61 -1.40 -20.37 1.44
CA GLY A 61 -1.70 -21.03 2.71
C GLY A 61 -2.87 -20.43 3.50
N GLU A 62 -3.64 -19.50 2.94
CA GLU A 62 -4.75 -18.88 3.65
C GLU A 62 -6.06 -19.65 3.49
N ASP A 63 -6.76 -19.84 4.62
CA ASP A 63 -8.12 -20.36 4.63
C ASP A 63 -9.06 -19.36 3.94
N LEU A 64 -9.44 -19.67 2.71
CA LEU A 64 -10.31 -18.84 1.88
C LEU A 64 -11.70 -18.66 2.52
N SER A 65 -12.11 -19.52 3.46
CA SER A 65 -13.41 -19.41 4.14
C SER A 65 -13.43 -18.35 5.25
N LYS A 66 -12.27 -17.92 5.76
CA LYS A 66 -12.18 -16.98 6.89
C LYS A 66 -11.87 -15.55 6.45
N SER A 67 -12.53 -14.58 7.07
CA SER A 67 -12.19 -13.17 6.90
C SER A 67 -10.85 -12.88 7.58
N ARG A 68 -9.93 -12.24 6.86
CA ARG A 68 -8.64 -11.84 7.44
C ARG A 68 -8.84 -10.71 8.47
N PRO A 69 -8.17 -10.76 9.64
CA PRO A 69 -8.20 -9.65 10.59
C PRO A 69 -7.70 -8.35 9.95
N TRP A 70 -8.29 -7.20 10.34
CA TRP A 70 -7.99 -5.90 9.74
C TRP A 70 -6.53 -5.46 9.89
N TRP A 71 -5.82 -5.93 10.92
CA TRP A 71 -4.41 -5.64 11.14
C TRP A 71 -3.47 -6.45 10.23
N ARG A 72 -3.94 -7.56 9.64
CA ARG A 72 -3.11 -8.46 8.85
C ARG A 72 -3.14 -8.01 7.38
N MET A 73 -2.19 -7.16 7.00
CA MET A 73 -2.14 -6.55 5.67
C MET A 73 -1.68 -7.52 4.58
N THR A 74 -0.80 -8.47 4.92
CA THR A 74 -0.34 -9.54 4.00
C THR A 74 -0.33 -10.91 4.69
N GLU A 75 -0.16 -11.97 3.90
CA GLU A 75 -0.05 -13.34 4.41
C GLU A 75 1.25 -13.55 5.19
N ARG A 76 2.38 -13.03 4.67
CA ARG A 76 3.74 -13.25 5.18
C ARG A 76 4.36 -12.01 5.80
N ALA A 77 5.03 -12.18 6.94
CA ALA A 77 5.74 -11.10 7.60
C ALA A 77 6.80 -10.41 6.71
N ALA A 78 7.51 -11.18 5.88
CA ALA A 78 8.51 -10.64 4.96
C ALA A 78 7.90 -9.71 3.89
N SER A 79 6.75 -10.10 3.32
CA SER A 79 6.03 -9.25 2.35
C SER A 79 5.54 -7.97 3.00
N SER A 80 4.96 -8.05 4.20
CA SER A 80 4.57 -6.84 4.95
C SER A 80 5.77 -5.94 5.24
N LEU A 81 6.93 -6.50 5.60
CA LEU A 81 8.15 -5.73 5.85
C LEU A 81 8.62 -4.97 4.60
N ILE A 82 8.70 -5.67 3.46
CA ILE A 82 9.15 -5.08 2.18
C ILE A 82 8.23 -3.93 1.78
N VAL A 83 6.92 -4.11 1.88
CA VAL A 83 5.95 -3.03 1.56
C VAL A 83 6.12 -1.86 2.52
N GLY A 84 6.28 -2.12 3.83
CA GLY A 84 6.57 -1.06 4.80
C GLY A 84 7.81 -0.25 4.44
N LEU A 85 8.90 -0.92 4.04
CA LEU A 85 10.13 -0.26 3.59
C LEU A 85 9.93 0.58 2.33
N ILE A 86 9.18 0.07 1.33
CA ILE A 86 8.86 0.83 0.11
C ILE A 86 8.15 2.15 0.47
N PHE A 87 7.19 2.11 1.40
CA PHE A 87 6.50 3.31 1.86
C PHE A 87 7.40 4.24 2.69
N THR A 88 8.32 3.70 3.49
CA THR A 88 9.37 4.51 4.14
C THR A 88 10.26 5.21 3.13
N PHE A 89 10.65 4.55 2.04
CA PHE A 89 11.42 5.18 0.96
C PHE A 89 10.63 6.29 0.26
N GLN A 90 9.30 6.15 0.10
CA GLN A 90 8.46 7.23 -0.42
C GLN A 90 8.42 8.44 0.52
N VAL A 91 8.35 8.22 1.84
CA VAL A 91 8.46 9.32 2.83
C VAL A 91 9.80 10.05 2.67
N ILE A 92 10.90 9.30 2.61
CA ILE A 92 12.24 9.89 2.43
C ILE A 92 12.28 10.67 1.12
N ASN A 93 11.82 10.10 0.01
CA ASN A 93 11.80 10.75 -1.29
C ASN A 93 11.00 12.07 -1.28
N ALA A 94 9.84 12.09 -0.61
CA ALA A 94 9.02 13.28 -0.48
C ALA A 94 9.72 14.41 0.29
N ILE A 95 10.52 14.09 1.33
CA ILE A 95 11.31 15.10 2.08
C ILE A 95 12.37 15.76 1.18
N TRP A 96 12.96 15.01 0.26
CA TRP A 96 13.99 15.51 -0.66
C TRP A 96 13.43 16.22 -1.90
N ALA A 97 12.11 16.20 -2.10
CA ALA A 97 11.49 16.87 -3.24
C ALA A 97 11.43 18.39 -3.01
N LEU A 98 12.16 19.15 -3.84
CA LEU A 98 12.44 20.57 -3.61
C LEU A 98 11.29 21.54 -3.94
N ASP A 99 10.20 21.08 -4.54
CA ASP A 99 9.13 21.94 -5.09
C ASP A 99 7.71 21.53 -4.65
N ILE A 100 7.56 20.82 -3.52
CA ILE A 100 6.25 20.43 -3.01
C ILE A 100 5.69 21.51 -2.07
N GLU A 101 4.46 21.93 -2.32
CA GLU A 101 3.71 22.84 -1.44
C GLU A 101 3.58 22.25 -0.01
N PRO A 102 3.76 23.05 1.06
CA PRO A 102 3.86 22.53 2.43
C PRO A 102 2.70 21.65 2.88
N PHE A 103 1.46 22.01 2.55
CA PHE A 103 0.29 21.21 2.91
C PHE A 103 0.27 19.87 2.15
N ALA A 104 0.54 19.88 0.84
CA ALA A 104 0.68 18.67 0.04
C ALA A 104 1.75 17.73 0.62
N LEU A 105 2.90 18.29 1.02
CA LEU A 105 3.98 17.55 1.65
C LEU A 105 3.51 16.89 2.95
N LEU A 106 2.84 17.64 3.83
CA LEU A 106 2.32 17.10 5.09
C LEU A 106 1.34 15.94 4.87
N VAL A 107 0.46 16.05 3.87
CA VAL A 107 -0.48 14.98 3.50
C VAL A 107 0.27 13.73 3.05
N VAL A 108 1.21 13.87 2.12
CA VAL A 108 2.03 12.77 1.58
C VAL A 108 2.83 12.10 2.70
N LEU A 109 3.52 12.87 3.54
CA LEU A 109 4.31 12.34 4.65
C LEU A 109 3.45 11.60 5.66
N SER A 110 2.31 12.20 6.05
CA SER A 110 1.41 11.61 7.05
C SER A 110 0.84 10.29 6.55
N ILE A 111 0.32 10.25 5.33
CA ILE A 111 -0.32 9.06 4.78
C ILE A 111 0.70 7.95 4.55
N ASN A 112 1.83 8.22 3.91
CA ASN A 112 2.84 7.20 3.66
C ASN A 112 3.47 6.67 4.96
N SER A 113 3.63 7.52 5.98
CA SER A 113 4.11 7.08 7.30
C SER A 113 3.10 6.17 8.00
N LEU A 114 1.81 6.51 7.97
CA LEU A 114 0.76 5.67 8.54
C LEU A 114 0.67 4.31 7.82
N ILE A 115 0.81 4.30 6.50
CA ILE A 115 0.85 3.05 5.72
C ILE A 115 2.07 2.22 6.14
N ALA A 116 3.26 2.81 6.17
CA ALA A 116 4.48 2.11 6.55
C ALA A 116 4.35 1.49 7.96
N LEU A 117 3.87 2.26 8.93
CA LEU A 117 3.61 1.78 10.30
C LEU A 117 2.59 0.64 10.34
N ALA A 118 1.51 0.73 9.57
CA ALA A 118 0.51 -0.34 9.50
C ALA A 118 1.11 -1.65 8.96
N PHE A 119 1.99 -1.58 7.96
CA PHE A 119 2.69 -2.74 7.41
C PHE A 119 3.76 -3.29 8.37
N PHE A 120 4.50 -2.44 9.07
CA PHE A 120 5.44 -2.90 10.10
C PHE A 120 4.73 -3.57 11.28
N ASN A 121 3.62 -2.98 11.75
CA ASN A 121 2.78 -3.59 12.77
C ASN A 121 2.22 -4.94 12.29
N SER A 122 1.74 -5.02 11.04
CA SER A 122 1.32 -6.29 10.44
C SER A 122 2.44 -7.32 10.42
N SER A 123 3.66 -6.94 10.03
CA SER A 123 4.82 -7.82 9.99
C SER A 123 5.17 -8.36 11.38
N TRP A 124 5.20 -7.47 12.38
CA TRP A 124 5.47 -7.84 13.78
C TRP A 124 4.44 -8.84 14.31
N GLN A 125 3.16 -8.57 14.13
CA GLN A 125 2.09 -9.43 14.63
C GLN A 125 2.11 -10.82 13.97
N ILE A 126 2.40 -10.90 12.66
CA ILE A 126 2.55 -12.18 11.97
C ILE A 126 3.72 -12.98 12.58
N LYS A 127 4.90 -12.35 12.76
CA LYS A 127 6.07 -13.01 13.39
C LYS A 127 5.76 -13.52 14.80
N ALA A 128 5.10 -12.68 15.61
CA ALA A 128 4.74 -13.03 16.98
C ALA A 128 3.78 -14.23 17.05
N LEU A 129 2.84 -14.34 16.12
CA LEU A 129 1.93 -15.49 16.04
C LEU A 129 2.66 -16.75 15.58
N THR A 130 3.51 -16.65 14.56
CA THR A 130 4.29 -17.81 14.07
C THR A 130 5.19 -18.39 15.17
N ALA A 131 5.83 -17.54 15.97
CA ALA A 131 6.69 -17.98 17.08
C ALA A 131 5.91 -18.68 18.21
N ARG A 132 4.63 -18.35 18.41
CA ARG A 132 3.78 -19.00 19.43
C ARG A 132 3.30 -20.39 19.00
N THR A 133 3.13 -20.63 17.71
CA THR A 133 2.65 -21.90 17.17
C THR A 133 3.75 -22.95 17.00
N SER A 134 5.01 -22.56 17.11
CA SER A 134 6.18 -23.46 17.02
C SER A 134 6.64 -24.04 18.37
N VAL A 135 5.90 -23.75 19.45
CA VAL A 135 6.09 -24.27 20.81
C VAL A 135 5.01 -25.32 21.08
#